data_AF-K0B0C8-F1
#
_entry.id   AF-K0B0C8-F1
#
_cell.length_a   1.000
_cell.length_b   1.000
_cell.length_c   1.000
_cell.angle_alpha   90.00
_cell.angle_beta   90.00
_cell.angle_gamma   90.00
#
_symmetry.space_group_name_H-M   'P 1'
#
loop_
_entity.id
_entity.type
_entity.pdbx_description
1 polymer ?
#
loop_
_entity_poly.entity_id
_entity_poly.type
_entity_poly.pdbx_seq_one_letter_code
_entity_poly.pdbx_strand_id
1 'polypeptide(L)'
;MRYYYPNLTRDQCQRKAQSILKDLSKKQLYGCFNTDWFLELNNDRKINILGVRFGLSQTYFVTKVAISGSKEDRLKSEVTFSNLPLVVSYMNI
;
A
#
# COMPACT_ATOMS: atom_id res chain seq x y z
N MET A 1 21.09 5.16 1.40
CA MET A 1 21.35 6.59 1.08
C MET A 1 21.39 7.38 2.39
N ARG A 2 22.54 7.96 2.77
CA ARG A 2 22.63 8.90 3.91
C ARG A 2 22.52 10.32 3.35
N TYR A 3 21.44 11.02 3.66
CA TYR A 3 21.28 12.42 3.28
C TYR A 3 21.99 13.31 4.30
N TYR A 4 23.06 13.99 3.88
CA TYR A 4 23.72 15.00 4.69
C TYR A 4 23.07 16.35 4.41
N TYR A 5 22.48 16.96 5.43
CA TYR A 5 21.93 18.30 5.36
C TYR A 5 22.90 19.26 6.08
N PRO A 6 23.77 19.98 5.35
CA PRO A 6 24.68 20.92 5.98
C PRO A 6 23.89 22.00 6.71
N ASN A 7 24.41 22.42 7.88
CA ASN A 7 23.87 23.47 8.74
C ASN A 7 22.52 23.18 9.43
N LEU A 8 22.08 21.93 9.47
CA LEU A 8 20.91 21.52 10.25
C LEU A 8 21.32 20.62 11.42
N THR A 9 20.80 20.91 12.61
CA THR A 9 20.96 20.00 13.75
C THR A 9 20.17 18.72 13.49
N ARG A 10 20.54 17.64 14.19
CA ARG A 10 19.81 16.36 14.12
C ARG A 10 18.31 16.55 14.36
N ASP A 11 17.93 17.37 15.34
CA ASP A 11 16.52 17.65 15.67
C ASP A 11 15.80 18.39 14.55
N GLN A 12 16.44 19.36 13.89
CA GLN A 12 15.88 20.06 12.74
C GLN A 12 15.68 19.10 11.55
N CYS A 13 16.64 18.21 11.30
CA CYS A 13 16.52 17.16 10.29
C CYS A 13 15.36 16.20 10.60
N GLN A 14 15.18 15.80 11.86
CA GLN A 14 14.08 14.93 12.27
C GLN A 14 12.71 15.61 12.09
N ARG A 15 12.57 16.87 12.50
CA ARG A 15 11.32 17.64 12.29
C ARG A 15 11.00 17.81 10.80
N LYS A 16 12.02 18.09 9.98
CA LYS A 16 11.86 18.19 8.53
C LYS A 16 11.43 16.86 7.91
N ALA A 17 12.06 15.75 8.30
CA ALA A 17 11.69 14.41 7.85
C ALA A 17 10.25 14.05 8.25
N GLN A 18 9.83 14.37 9.48
CA GLN A 18 8.46 14.17 9.95
C GLN A 18 7.45 15.01 9.17
N SER A 19 7.79 16.27 8.86
CA SER A 19 6.93 17.13 8.04
C SER A 19 6.75 16.57 6.63
N ILE A 20 7.85 16.17 5.98
CA ILE A 20 7.81 15.55 4.64
C ILE A 20 6.97 14.28 4.68
N LEU A 21 7.19 13.41 5.68
CA LEU A 21 6.40 12.19 5.83
C LEU A 21 4.91 12.50 5.98
N LYS A 22 4.56 13.46 6.84
CA LYS A 22 3.16 13.89 7.05
C LYS A 22 2.52 14.39 5.76
N ASP A 23 3.24 15.15 4.95
CA ASP A 23 2.73 15.67 3.68
C ASP A 23 2.58 14.56 2.62
N LEU A 24 3.48 13.58 2.59
CA LEU A 24 3.35 12.39 1.74
C LEU A 24 2.15 11.53 2.16
N SER A 25 1.96 11.33 3.47
CA SER A 25 0.86 10.53 4.03
C SER A 25 -0.52 11.09 3.68
N LYS A 26 -0.69 12.41 3.56
CA LYS A 26 -1.98 13.04 3.18
C LYS A 26 -2.52 12.55 1.83
N LYS A 27 -1.64 12.12 0.93
CA LYS A 27 -2.00 11.65 -0.42
C LYS A 27 -2.01 10.13 -0.52
N GLN A 28 -1.59 9.44 0.54
CA GLN A 28 -1.51 7.98 0.54
C GLN A 28 -2.87 7.39 0.91
N LEU A 29 -3.40 6.59 0.00
CA LEU A 29 -4.62 5.82 0.18
C LEU A 29 -4.24 4.34 0.26
N TYR A 30 -4.79 3.67 1.25
CA TYR A 30 -4.68 2.24 1.45
C TYR A 30 -6.03 1.69 1.90
N GLY A 31 -6.27 0.42 1.61
CA GLY A 31 -7.49 -0.24 2.01
C GLY A 31 -7.38 -1.74 1.87
N CYS A 32 -8.41 -2.43 2.35
CA CYS A 32 -8.59 -3.85 2.17
C CYS A 32 -10.04 -4.17 1.83
N PHE A 33 -10.27 -5.25 1.11
CA PHE A 33 -11.59 -5.83 0.93
C PHE A 33 -11.51 -7.35 0.82
N ASN A 34 -12.64 -7.99 1.11
CA ASN A 34 -12.78 -9.44 1.02
C ASN A 34 -13.57 -9.81 -0.22
N THR A 35 -13.13 -10.85 -0.92
CA THR A 35 -13.78 -11.38 -2.11
C THR A 35 -13.53 -12.88 -2.24
N ASP A 36 -14.27 -13.56 -3.12
CA ASP A 36 -13.96 -14.95 -3.45
C ASP A 36 -12.57 -15.04 -4.12
N TRP A 37 -11.90 -16.18 -4.00
CA TRP A 37 -10.59 -16.33 -4.63
C TRP A 37 -10.70 -16.42 -6.16
N PHE A 38 -9.94 -15.58 -6.86
CA PHE A 38 -9.76 -15.61 -8.30
C PHE A 38 -8.29 -15.84 -8.63
N LEU A 39 -8.00 -16.74 -9.58
CA LEU A 39 -6.62 -17.06 -10.00
C LEU A 39 -5.85 -15.84 -10.51
N GLU A 40 -6.56 -14.84 -11.01
CA GLU A 40 -6.01 -13.60 -11.55
C GLU A 40 -5.55 -12.60 -10.48
N LEU A 41 -5.90 -12.79 -9.21
CA LEU A 41 -5.48 -11.92 -8.12
C LEU A 41 -4.04 -12.22 -7.73
N ASN A 42 -3.14 -11.29 -8.05
CA ASN A 42 -1.73 -11.36 -7.68
C ASN A 42 -1.20 -9.95 -7.30
N ASN A 43 -0.15 -9.90 -6.49
CA ASN A 43 0.48 -8.68 -6.02
C ASN A 43 1.11 -7.85 -7.15
N ASP A 44 1.50 -8.47 -8.26
CA ASP A 44 2.08 -7.75 -9.41
C ASP A 44 1.04 -7.03 -10.27
N ARG A 45 -0.24 -7.19 -9.95
CA ARG A 45 -1.34 -6.61 -10.73
C ARG A 45 -1.91 -5.36 -10.09
N LYS A 46 -2.51 -4.56 -10.96
CA LYS A 46 -3.33 -3.41 -10.58
C LYS A 46 -4.80 -3.82 -10.59
N ILE A 47 -5.56 -3.25 -9.67
CA ILE A 47 -7.01 -3.41 -9.61
C ILE A 47 -7.68 -2.07 -9.87
N ASN A 48 -8.79 -2.10 -10.59
CA ASN A 48 -9.67 -0.95 -10.75
C ASN A 48 -10.81 -1.08 -9.77
N ILE A 49 -10.90 -0.14 -8.84
CA ILE A 49 -12.04 -0.07 -7.94
C ILE A 49 -13.00 0.96 -8.53
N LEU A 50 -14.21 0.53 -8.88
CA LEU A 50 -15.24 1.34 -9.54
C LEU A 50 -16.50 1.42 -8.68
N GLY A 51 -17.30 2.47 -8.85
CA GLY A 51 -18.58 2.62 -8.16
C GLY A 51 -18.47 3.02 -6.68
N VAL A 52 -17.29 3.46 -6.24
CA VAL A 52 -17.05 3.91 -4.86
C VAL A 52 -17.18 5.42 -4.79
N ARG A 53 -17.88 5.90 -3.75
CA ARG A 53 -18.03 7.34 -3.47
C ARG A 53 -16.70 7.97 -3.06
N PHE A 54 -16.69 9.31 -2.90
CA PHE A 54 -15.57 10.09 -2.36
C PHE A 54 -14.30 10.11 -3.23
N GLY A 55 -14.42 9.93 -4.54
CA GLY A 55 -13.27 10.00 -5.45
C GLY A 55 -12.29 8.82 -5.31
N LEU A 56 -12.70 7.74 -4.65
CA LEU A 56 -11.90 6.51 -4.49
C LEU A 56 -11.96 5.60 -5.72
N SER A 57 -12.74 5.97 -6.73
CA SER A 57 -12.84 5.22 -7.98
C SER A 57 -11.61 5.48 -8.84
N GLN A 58 -10.59 4.64 -8.70
CA GLN A 58 -9.31 4.75 -9.41
C GLN A 58 -8.59 3.39 -9.46
N THR A 59 -7.45 3.37 -10.13
CA THR A 59 -6.57 2.20 -10.18
C THR A 59 -5.66 2.16 -8.96
N TYR A 60 -5.57 1.01 -8.31
CA TYR A 60 -4.70 0.75 -7.16
C TYR A 60 -3.73 -0.40 -7.45
N PHE A 61 -2.60 -0.38 -6.75
CA PHE A 61 -1.64 -1.48 -6.72
C PHE A 61 -2.05 -2.47 -5.64
N VAL A 62 -2.06 -3.76 -5.97
CA VAL A 62 -2.27 -4.81 -4.97
C VAL A 62 -0.97 -4.99 -4.19
N THR A 63 -1.04 -4.86 -2.88
CA THR A 63 0.14 -4.93 -2.01
C THR A 63 0.28 -6.28 -1.35
N LYS A 64 -0.85 -6.92 -1.05
CA LYS A 64 -0.91 -8.24 -0.42
C LYS A 64 -2.23 -8.90 -0.78
N VAL A 65 -2.16 -10.19 -1.10
CA VAL A 65 -3.33 -11.06 -1.18
C VAL A 65 -3.18 -12.18 -0.16
N ALA A 66 -4.13 -12.32 0.74
CA ALA A 66 -4.20 -13.41 1.71
C ALA A 66 -5.37 -14.33 1.34
N ILE A 67 -5.07 -15.59 1.08
CA ILE A 67 -6.07 -16.60 0.69
C ILE A 67 -6.40 -17.41 1.93
N SER A 68 -7.69 -17.53 2.23
CA SER A 68 -8.20 -18.35 3.33
C SER A 68 -9.32 -19.25 2.82
N GLY A 69 -9.37 -20.48 3.29
CA GLY A 69 -10.39 -21.44 2.89
C GLY A 69 -10.56 -22.50 3.96
N SER A 70 -11.80 -22.89 4.21
CA SER A 70 -12.14 -24.00 5.12
C SER A 70 -12.91 -25.07 4.34
N LYS A 71 -13.06 -26.28 4.87
CA LYS A 71 -13.85 -27.34 4.21
C LYS A 71 -15.33 -26.96 4.05
N GLU A 72 -15.83 -26.09 4.91
CA GLU A 72 -17.23 -25.62 4.90
C GLU A 72 -17.41 -24.30 4.14
N ASP A 73 -16.34 -23.55 3.96
CA ASP A 73 -16.38 -22.16 3.50
C ASP A 73 -15.54 -22.05 2.21
N ARG A 74 -16.17 -21.57 1.12
CA ARG A 74 -15.51 -21.40 -0.18
C ARG A 74 -14.19 -20.62 -0.03
N LEU A 75 -13.26 -20.82 -0.97
CA LEU A 75 -12.00 -20.07 -0.98
C LEU A 75 -12.27 -18.56 -1.02
N LYS A 76 -11.89 -17.89 0.06
CA LYS A 76 -11.95 -16.44 0.22
C LYS A 76 -10.56 -15.85 0.06
N SER A 77 -10.53 -14.58 -0.31
CA SER A 77 -9.32 -13.80 -0.41
C SER A 77 -9.52 -12.41 0.15
N GLU A 78 -8.55 -11.99 0.95
CA GLU A 78 -8.43 -10.62 1.43
C GLU A 78 -7.37 -9.92 0.59
N VAL A 79 -7.79 -8.84 -0.07
CA VAL A 79 -6.94 -8.06 -0.98
C VAL A 79 -6.63 -6.73 -0.31
N THR A 80 -5.36 -6.50 -0.03
CA THR A 80 -4.85 -5.21 0.44
C THR A 80 -4.30 -4.43 -0.75
N PHE A 81 -4.60 -3.13 -0.80
CA PHE A 81 -4.23 -2.29 -1.93
C PHE A 81 -3.76 -0.89 -1.49
N SER A 82 -3.01 -0.22 -2.37
CA SER A 82 -2.58 1.18 -2.18
C SER A 82 -2.54 1.93 -3.50
N ASN A 83 -2.69 3.26 -3.45
CA ASN A 83 -2.56 4.12 -4.63
C ASN A 83 -1.09 4.39 -5.02
N LEU A 84 -0.13 3.90 -4.23
CA LEU A 84 1.29 4.00 -4.51
C LEU A 84 1.88 2.62 -4.80
N PRO A 85 2.86 2.52 -5.71
CA PRO A 85 3.63 1.30 -5.87
C PRO A 85 4.48 1.11 -4.61
N LEU A 86 4.14 0.14 -3.77
CA LEU A 86 5.02 -0.25 -2.68
C LEU A 86 6.20 -1.01 -3.28
N VAL A 87 7.35 -0.35 -3.34
CA VAL A 87 8.61 -0.98 -3.72
C VAL A 87 8.94 -2.02 -2.65
N VAL A 88 8.86 -3.30 -3.00
CA VAL A 88 9.43 -4.37 -2.17
C VAL A 88 10.94 -4.21 -2.25
N SER A 89 11.51 -3.48 -1.30
CA SER A 89 12.97 -3.42 -1.15
C SER A 89 13.45 -4.78 -0.69
N TYR A 90 14.04 -5.56 -1.61
CA TYR A 90 14.80 -6.75 -1.26
C TYR A 90 15.89 -6.34 -0.27
N MET A 91 15.71 -6.66 1.01
CA MET A 91 16.82 -6.68 1.94
C MET A 91 17.66 -7.90 1.58
N ASN A 92 18.72 -7.68 0.80
CA ASN A 92 19.81 -8.64 0.73
C ASN A 92 20.41 -8.72 2.14
N ILE A 93 20.13 -9.83 2.81
CA ILE A 93 20.84 -10.28 4.01
C ILE A 93 22.18 -10.86 3.57
#